data_AF-A0A2P2J9G5-F1
#
_entry.id   AF-A0A2P2J9G5-F1
#
_cell.length_a   1.000
_cell.length_b   1.000
_cell.length_c   1.000
_cell.angle_alpha   90.00
_cell.angle_beta   90.00
_cell.angle_gamma   90.00
#
_symmetry.space_group_name_H-M   'P 1'
#
loop_
_entity.id
_entity.type
_entity.pdbx_description
1 polymer ?
#
loop_
_entity_poly.entity_id
_entity_poly.type
_entity_poly.pdbx_seq_one_letter_code
_entity_poly.pdbx_strand_id
1 'polypeptide(L)'
;MAVIASAPGKVLITGGYLILERPNAGIVLSTNARFYAIVRPLYDEIKPDCWAWAWTDVKLTSPQLSRESMYKLSLQNFDLQCVCSSESKNPFVEQGVQYAVATAHSIFDTEKKETLNKLLLQGLDIMILGCNDFYSYRNQIEARGLRLTQESLAALHPFASITFNEEANSQSCKPEVAKTGLGSSAAMTTAVVAALLHYFGVVDLSSSSKDKECPDLDVVHIIAQTAHCIAQGKVGSGFDVSSAVYGSQRYVRFSPEVLSSAQDVMQGMPLQEAISDILKAKWNHERMNFSLPPLMSLLLGEPGTGGSSTPSMVGSVKKWQKSDPQKSQETWRKLSKANSELETQLNNLSRLAKEQWDVYKCVIGSCSKKRSEKWIELATEPSKEAVVNSLFGARTAILDIRNHMRQMGEAAGIPIEPESQSQLLDATMNMGGVLLAGIPGAGGFDAIFAVTLGDSGGNVATAWSSLNVLALLVREDPRGVSLESSDPRTKDVTAGISAVHV
;
A
#
# COMPACT_ATOMS: atom_id res chain seq x y z
N MET A 1 -3.91 -28.38 -2.85
CA MET A 1 -4.80 -27.49 -2.04
C MET A 1 -4.47 -26.05 -2.43
N ALA A 2 -5.46 -25.17 -2.58
CA ALA A 2 -5.18 -23.78 -2.92
C ALA A 2 -4.69 -23.00 -1.69
N VAL A 3 -3.69 -22.14 -1.86
CA VAL A 3 -3.24 -21.17 -0.87
C VAL A 3 -3.74 -19.79 -1.28
N ILE A 4 -4.30 -19.05 -0.33
CA ILE A 4 -4.80 -17.70 -0.56
C ILE A 4 -4.12 -16.79 0.46
N ALA A 5 -3.35 -15.83 -0.04
CA ALA A 5 -2.79 -14.76 0.77
C ALA A 5 -3.32 -13.42 0.31
N SER A 6 -3.44 -12.49 1.24
CA SER A 6 -3.87 -11.12 0.97
C SER A 6 -2.91 -10.12 1.59
N ALA A 7 -2.72 -8.97 0.96
CA ALA A 7 -1.90 -7.87 1.48
C ALA A 7 -2.62 -6.52 1.31
N PRO A 8 -2.55 -5.62 2.31
CA PRO A 8 -3.27 -4.35 2.31
C PRO A 8 -2.61 -3.30 1.42
N GLY A 9 -3.43 -2.34 0.97
CA GLY A 9 -2.96 -1.07 0.43
C GLY A 9 -2.45 -0.15 1.55
N LYS A 10 -1.81 0.96 1.17
CA LYS A 10 -1.18 1.90 2.09
C LYS A 10 -1.63 3.35 1.90
N VAL A 11 -1.47 4.17 2.94
CA VAL A 11 -1.55 5.63 2.89
C VAL A 11 -0.37 6.21 3.68
N LEU A 12 0.49 6.99 3.04
CA LEU A 12 1.60 7.68 3.71
C LEU A 12 1.11 9.02 4.24
N ILE A 13 1.02 9.16 5.57
CA ILE A 13 0.51 10.36 6.25
C ILE A 13 1.63 11.38 6.49
N THR A 14 2.83 10.93 6.84
CA THR A 14 4.00 11.78 7.07
C THR A 14 5.26 11.21 6.42
N GLY A 15 6.30 12.03 6.25
CA GLY A 15 7.57 11.59 5.68
C GLY A 15 7.66 11.72 4.15
N GLY A 16 6.71 12.40 3.50
CA GLY A 16 6.76 12.70 2.06
C GLY A 16 8.13 13.23 1.64
N TYR A 17 8.73 12.60 0.62
CA TYR A 17 10.11 12.79 0.14
C TYR A 17 11.23 12.46 1.15
N LEU A 18 11.13 12.90 2.40
CA LEU A 18 12.11 12.67 3.46
C LEU A 18 12.38 11.17 3.68
N ILE A 19 11.35 10.33 3.62
CA ILE A 19 11.41 8.86 3.82
C ILE A 19 12.29 8.15 2.77
N LEU A 20 12.68 8.84 1.69
CA LEU A 20 13.64 8.32 0.72
C LEU A 20 15.07 8.28 1.29
N GLU A 21 15.34 8.97 2.40
CA GLU A 21 16.67 9.12 2.98
C GLU A 21 16.65 8.83 4.48
N ARG A 22 17.61 8.02 4.94
CA ARG A 22 17.83 7.81 6.37
C ARG A 22 18.38 9.09 7.02
N PRO A 23 18.07 9.36 8.30
CA PRO A 23 17.26 8.56 9.23
C PRO A 23 15.77 8.98 9.29
N ASN A 24 15.25 9.63 8.24
CA ASN A 24 13.90 10.19 8.32
C ASN A 24 12.83 9.10 8.35
N ALA A 25 11.86 9.26 9.24
CA ALA A 25 10.72 8.37 9.38
C ALA A 25 9.49 8.90 8.63
N GLY A 26 8.56 7.99 8.34
CA GLY A 26 7.19 8.34 7.98
C GLY A 26 6.17 7.41 8.62
N ILE A 27 4.98 7.96 8.85
CA ILE A 27 3.82 7.20 9.33
C ILE A 27 3.07 6.68 8.11
N VAL A 28 2.95 5.36 8.03
CA VAL A 28 2.22 4.64 6.99
C VAL A 28 1.06 3.91 7.63
N LEU A 29 -0.15 4.12 7.12
CA LEU A 29 -1.32 3.37 7.52
C LEU A 29 -1.62 2.30 6.48
N SER A 30 -1.76 1.05 6.90
CA SER A 30 -2.33 0.01 6.05
C SER A 30 -3.86 0.10 6.05
N THR A 31 -4.48 -0.40 4.99
CA THR A 31 -5.91 -0.22 4.72
C THR A 31 -6.66 -1.54 4.66
N ASN A 32 -7.98 -1.48 4.84
CA ASN A 32 -8.88 -2.62 4.62
C ASN A 32 -8.99 -3.05 3.15
N ALA A 33 -8.54 -2.23 2.19
CA ALA A 33 -8.46 -2.60 0.79
C ALA A 33 -7.27 -3.53 0.58
N ARG A 34 -7.50 -4.73 0.04
CA ARG A 34 -6.46 -5.78 -0.08
C ARG A 34 -6.33 -6.31 -1.51
N PHE A 35 -5.11 -6.63 -1.90
CA PHE A 35 -4.84 -7.53 -3.01
C PHE A 35 -4.80 -8.96 -2.50
N TYR A 36 -5.30 -9.89 -3.30
CA TYR A 36 -5.35 -11.31 -3.04
C TYR A 36 -4.59 -12.04 -4.14
N ALA A 37 -3.79 -13.02 -3.73
CA ALA A 37 -3.17 -13.99 -4.62
C ALA A 37 -3.66 -15.38 -4.24
N ILE A 38 -4.21 -16.09 -5.21
CA ILE A 38 -4.66 -17.48 -5.08
C ILE A 38 -3.68 -18.33 -5.87
N VAL A 39 -2.95 -19.20 -5.19
CA VAL A 39 -1.98 -20.13 -5.78
C VAL A 39 -2.51 -21.55 -5.65
N ARG A 40 -2.52 -22.29 -6.75
CA ARG A 40 -2.95 -23.69 -6.80
C ARG A 40 -2.20 -24.45 -7.90
N PRO A 41 -2.19 -25.80 -7.90
CA PRO A 41 -1.60 -26.55 -9.01
C PRO A 41 -2.36 -26.25 -10.30
N LEU A 42 -1.62 -26.16 -11.42
CA LEU A 42 -2.21 -25.99 -12.75
C LEU A 42 -2.76 -27.32 -13.30
N TYR A 43 -2.11 -28.42 -12.94
CA TYR A 43 -2.45 -29.78 -13.36
C TYR A 43 -2.69 -30.66 -12.13
N ASP A 44 -3.79 -31.45 -12.16
CA ASP A 44 -4.14 -32.36 -11.06
C ASP A 44 -3.20 -33.58 -11.00
N GLU A 45 -2.70 -34.03 -12.15
CA GLU A 45 -1.80 -35.18 -12.27
C GLU A 45 -0.47 -34.78 -12.94
N ILE A 46 0.64 -35.30 -12.40
CA ILE A 46 1.96 -35.20 -13.02
C ILE A 46 2.04 -36.25 -14.12
N LYS A 47 2.22 -35.87 -15.39
CA LYS A 47 2.33 -36.87 -16.46
C LYS A 47 3.65 -37.66 -16.27
N PRO A 48 3.68 -38.97 -16.58
CA PRO A 48 4.87 -39.81 -16.39
C PRO A 48 6.12 -39.30 -17.13
N ASP A 49 5.92 -38.66 -18.28
CA ASP A 49 7.01 -38.11 -19.12
C ASP A 49 7.53 -36.73 -18.63
N CYS A 50 6.95 -36.18 -17.56
CA CYS A 50 7.26 -34.82 -17.07
C CYS A 50 8.61 -34.70 -16.36
N TRP A 51 9.23 -35.80 -15.92
CA TRP A 51 10.42 -35.76 -15.06
C TRP A 51 11.67 -35.24 -15.80
N ALA A 52 11.60 -35.11 -17.12
CA ALA A 52 12.67 -34.60 -17.97
C ALA A 52 12.53 -33.10 -18.32
N TRP A 53 11.48 -32.41 -17.88
CA TRP A 53 11.31 -30.99 -18.23
C TRP A 53 12.14 -30.09 -17.34
N ALA A 54 13.09 -29.38 -17.94
CA ALA A 54 13.79 -28.27 -17.30
C ALA A 54 12.89 -27.03 -17.05
N TRP A 55 11.57 -27.16 -17.23
CA TRP A 55 10.61 -26.08 -17.27
C TRP A 55 9.31 -26.42 -16.54
N THR A 56 8.71 -25.41 -15.94
CA THR A 56 7.42 -25.45 -15.25
C THR A 56 6.45 -24.47 -15.91
N ASP A 57 5.19 -24.89 -16.09
CA ASP A 57 4.14 -24.01 -16.59
C ASP A 57 3.63 -23.09 -15.49
N VAL A 58 3.51 -21.80 -15.78
CA VAL A 58 2.91 -20.81 -14.88
C VAL A 58 1.79 -20.09 -15.62
N LYS A 59 0.57 -20.23 -15.12
CA LYS A 59 -0.61 -19.48 -15.56
C LYS A 59 -0.84 -18.32 -14.62
N LEU A 60 -0.94 -17.11 -15.18
CA LEU A 60 -1.30 -15.90 -14.44
C LEU A 60 -2.64 -15.37 -14.94
N THR A 61 -3.62 -15.28 -14.04
CA THR A 61 -4.97 -14.78 -14.36
C THR A 61 -5.29 -13.52 -13.56
N SER A 62 -5.75 -12.47 -14.24
CA SER A 62 -6.31 -11.26 -13.63
C SER A 62 -7.70 -11.00 -14.20
N PRO A 63 -8.77 -11.55 -13.57
CA PRO A 63 -10.14 -11.46 -14.08
C PRO A 63 -10.63 -10.01 -14.26
N GLN A 64 -10.27 -9.12 -13.33
CA GLN A 64 -10.68 -7.71 -13.37
C GLN A 64 -10.13 -6.96 -14.59
N LEU A 65 -8.99 -7.39 -15.12
CA LEU A 65 -8.38 -6.83 -16.32
C LEU A 65 -8.71 -7.64 -17.58
N SER A 66 -9.48 -8.73 -17.45
CA SER A 66 -9.69 -9.72 -18.52
C SER A 66 -8.38 -10.19 -19.16
N ARG A 67 -7.35 -10.39 -18.33
CA ARG A 67 -6.00 -10.80 -18.76
C ARG A 67 -5.66 -12.18 -18.26
N GLU A 68 -5.11 -12.97 -19.16
CA GLU A 68 -4.52 -14.28 -18.88
C GLU A 68 -3.20 -14.38 -19.63
N SER A 69 -2.14 -14.79 -18.94
CA SER A 69 -0.80 -14.94 -19.50
C SER A 69 -0.22 -16.29 -19.10
N MET A 70 0.36 -16.98 -20.08
CA MET A 70 1.07 -18.25 -19.87
C MET A 70 2.57 -18.03 -19.94
N TYR A 71 3.30 -18.62 -19.00
CA TYR A 71 4.75 -18.55 -18.89
C TYR A 71 5.37 -19.94 -18.74
N LYS A 72 6.64 -20.03 -19.15
CA LYS A 72 7.55 -21.15 -18.86
C LYS A 72 8.60 -20.68 -17.87
N LEU A 73 8.66 -21.29 -16.70
CA LEU A 73 9.69 -21.05 -15.68
C LEU A 73 10.80 -22.08 -15.82
N SER A 74 12.03 -21.65 -16.05
CA SER A 74 13.21 -22.53 -16.06
C SER A 74 13.55 -22.97 -14.65
N LEU A 75 13.77 -24.27 -14.44
CA LEU A 75 14.18 -24.81 -13.15
C LEU A 75 15.70 -24.74 -12.93
N GLN A 76 16.47 -24.35 -13.95
CA GLN A 76 17.93 -24.22 -13.85
C GLN A 76 18.34 -22.83 -13.36
N ASN A 77 17.77 -21.79 -13.97
CA ASN A 77 18.13 -20.39 -13.70
C ASN A 77 16.95 -19.55 -13.19
N PHE A 78 15.76 -20.14 -13.04
CA PHE A 78 14.54 -19.47 -12.56
C PHE A 78 14.08 -18.32 -13.45
N ASP A 79 14.44 -18.34 -14.73
CA ASP A 79 13.93 -17.39 -15.70
C ASP A 79 12.49 -17.69 -16.10
N LEU A 80 11.64 -16.67 -16.00
CA LEU A 80 10.24 -16.76 -16.39
C LEU A 80 10.06 -16.16 -17.79
N GLN A 81 9.66 -16.99 -18.75
CA GLN A 81 9.50 -16.61 -20.16
C GLN A 81 8.04 -16.63 -20.56
N CYS A 82 7.52 -15.49 -21.03
CA CYS A 82 6.13 -15.40 -21.51
C CYS A 82 5.97 -16.14 -22.85
N VAL A 83 5.01 -17.06 -22.92
CA VAL A 83 4.72 -17.89 -24.11
C VAL A 83 3.84 -17.13 -25.11
N CYS A 84 2.97 -16.24 -24.62
CA CYS A 84 2.07 -15.43 -25.45
C CYS A 84 2.70 -14.06 -25.77
N SER A 85 2.70 -13.65 -27.03
CA SER A 85 3.22 -12.35 -27.52
C SER A 85 2.31 -11.15 -27.23
N SER A 86 1.14 -11.35 -26.62
CA SER A 86 0.19 -10.29 -26.32
C SER A 86 0.61 -9.48 -25.08
N GLU A 87 1.22 -8.32 -25.34
CA GLU A 87 1.42 -7.04 -24.61
C GLU A 87 1.19 -6.86 -23.08
N SER A 88 0.86 -7.88 -22.30
CA SER A 88 0.47 -7.76 -20.89
C SER A 88 1.43 -8.46 -19.92
N LYS A 89 2.72 -8.18 -20.08
CA LYS A 89 3.72 -8.51 -19.06
C LYS A 89 3.39 -7.82 -17.75
N ASN A 90 3.56 -8.53 -16.63
CA ASN A 90 3.43 -7.96 -15.30
C ASN A 90 4.75 -8.17 -14.55
N PRO A 91 5.71 -7.25 -14.68
CA PRO A 91 7.06 -7.44 -14.15
C PRO A 91 7.05 -7.66 -12.64
N PHE A 92 6.10 -7.07 -11.91
CA PHE A 92 5.96 -7.23 -10.46
C PHE A 92 5.65 -8.67 -10.04
N VAL A 93 4.80 -9.36 -10.82
CA VAL A 93 4.44 -10.75 -10.58
C VAL A 93 5.50 -11.68 -11.11
N GLU A 94 6.07 -11.38 -12.29
CA GLU A 94 7.18 -12.13 -12.88
C GLU A 94 8.35 -12.21 -11.89
N GLN A 95 8.85 -11.06 -11.41
CA GLN A 95 9.91 -11.01 -10.42
C GLN A 95 9.49 -11.70 -9.09
N GLY A 96 8.24 -11.53 -8.66
CA GLY A 96 7.72 -12.21 -7.47
C GLY A 96 7.80 -13.73 -7.56
N VAL A 97 7.45 -14.32 -8.71
CA VAL A 97 7.52 -15.76 -8.97
C VAL A 97 8.97 -16.24 -8.99
N GLN A 98 9.82 -15.56 -9.78
CA GLN A 98 11.23 -15.94 -9.94
C GLN A 98 11.96 -15.93 -8.59
N TYR A 99 11.81 -14.85 -7.81
CA TYR A 99 12.47 -14.72 -6.52
C TYR A 99 11.89 -15.70 -5.49
N ALA A 100 10.58 -15.94 -5.45
CA ALA A 100 9.99 -16.90 -4.50
C ALA A 100 10.48 -18.35 -4.75
N VAL A 101 10.55 -18.78 -6.02
CA VAL A 101 11.08 -20.11 -6.38
C VAL A 101 12.57 -20.20 -6.07
N ALA A 102 13.35 -19.17 -6.42
CA ALA A 102 14.77 -19.12 -6.11
C ALA A 102 15.05 -19.18 -4.60
N THR A 103 14.23 -18.51 -3.79
CA THR A 103 14.29 -18.59 -2.32
C THR A 103 14.01 -19.99 -1.82
N ALA A 104 12.97 -20.65 -2.31
CA ALA A 104 12.67 -22.03 -1.93
C ALA A 104 13.85 -22.98 -2.24
N HIS A 105 14.44 -22.86 -3.43
CA HIS A 105 15.64 -23.63 -3.79
C HIS A 105 16.88 -23.28 -2.95
N SER A 106 17.04 -22.03 -2.52
CA SER A 106 18.19 -21.61 -1.71
C SER A 106 18.11 -22.14 -0.27
N ILE A 107 16.91 -22.11 0.32
CA ILE A 107 16.68 -22.47 1.73
C ILE A 107 16.55 -23.98 1.95
N PHE A 108 15.96 -24.70 1.00
CA PHE A 108 15.65 -26.12 1.18
C PHE A 108 16.87 -27.05 1.08
N ASP A 109 16.86 -28.07 1.92
CA ASP A 109 17.72 -29.24 1.80
C ASP A 109 17.32 -30.12 0.59
N THR A 110 18.06 -31.21 0.36
CA THR A 110 17.85 -32.10 -0.79
C THR A 110 16.43 -32.71 -0.80
N GLU A 111 15.89 -33.12 0.35
CA GLU A 111 14.58 -33.76 0.45
C GLU A 111 13.44 -32.76 0.17
N LYS A 112 13.52 -31.56 0.75
CA LYS A 112 12.55 -30.50 0.50
C LYS A 112 12.64 -29.97 -0.94
N LYS A 113 13.83 -29.97 -1.56
CA LYS A 113 14.00 -29.67 -2.98
C LYS A 113 13.30 -30.67 -3.89
N GLU A 114 13.36 -31.96 -3.59
CA GLU A 114 12.61 -32.97 -4.35
C GLU A 114 11.10 -32.74 -4.22
N THR A 115 10.62 -32.37 -3.03
CA THR A 115 9.22 -32.03 -2.80
C THR A 115 8.80 -30.78 -3.57
N LEU A 116 9.63 -29.73 -3.55
CA LEU A 116 9.43 -28.52 -4.34
C LEU A 116 9.37 -28.83 -5.85
N ASN A 117 10.29 -29.66 -6.37
CA ASN A 117 10.30 -30.05 -7.77
C ASN A 117 9.00 -30.77 -8.15
N LYS A 118 8.49 -31.68 -7.30
CA LYS A 118 7.19 -32.35 -7.53
C LYS A 118 6.03 -31.35 -7.60
N LEU A 119 6.02 -30.33 -6.72
CA LEU A 119 5.02 -29.26 -6.76
C LEU A 119 5.13 -28.43 -8.04
N LEU A 120 6.35 -28.07 -8.45
CA LEU A 120 6.57 -27.29 -9.67
C LEU A 120 6.19 -28.07 -10.94
N LEU A 121 6.38 -29.40 -10.96
CA LEU A 121 5.94 -30.25 -12.09
C LEU A 121 4.41 -30.25 -12.29
N GLN A 122 3.62 -29.94 -11.27
CA GLN A 122 2.16 -29.75 -11.40
C GLN A 122 1.80 -28.41 -12.04
N GLY A 123 2.77 -27.54 -12.30
CA GLY A 123 2.54 -26.17 -12.75
C GLY A 123 1.91 -25.28 -11.67
N LEU A 124 1.97 -23.97 -11.89
CA LEU A 124 1.42 -22.96 -10.99
C LEU A 124 0.27 -22.22 -11.67
N ASP A 125 -0.92 -22.25 -11.08
CA ASP A 125 -2.02 -21.35 -11.42
C ASP A 125 -2.11 -20.26 -10.36
N ILE A 126 -1.80 -19.02 -10.77
CA ILE A 126 -1.77 -17.83 -9.93
C ILE A 126 -2.89 -16.90 -10.40
N MET A 127 -3.88 -16.66 -9.53
CA MET A 127 -4.93 -15.69 -9.77
C MET A 127 -4.76 -14.48 -8.85
N ILE A 128 -4.84 -13.28 -9.43
CA ILE A 128 -4.71 -12.01 -8.71
C ILE A 128 -6.03 -11.24 -8.75
N LEU A 129 -6.46 -10.80 -7.57
CA LEU A 129 -7.66 -9.99 -7.36
C LEU A 129 -7.32 -8.78 -6.48
N GLY A 130 -7.78 -7.59 -6.83
CA GLY A 130 -7.65 -6.38 -6.02
C GLY A 130 -9.02 -5.82 -5.65
N CYS A 131 -9.20 -5.42 -4.38
CA CYS A 131 -10.39 -4.66 -3.98
C CYS A 131 -10.62 -3.45 -4.91
N ASN A 132 -11.89 -3.10 -5.11
CA ASN A 132 -12.27 -2.03 -6.04
C ASN A 132 -11.56 -0.70 -5.69
N ASP A 133 -11.29 -0.42 -4.42
CA ASP A 133 -10.64 0.80 -3.97
C ASP A 133 -9.21 1.02 -4.51
N PHE A 134 -8.55 0.02 -5.09
CA PHE A 134 -7.25 0.21 -5.76
C PHE A 134 -7.35 0.89 -7.13
N TYR A 135 -8.55 0.94 -7.69
CA TYR A 135 -8.82 1.38 -9.05
C TYR A 135 -9.86 2.50 -9.04
N SER A 136 -9.74 3.44 -9.99
CA SER A 136 -10.79 4.44 -10.17
C SER A 136 -11.96 3.82 -10.92
N TYR A 137 -13.15 3.89 -10.31
CA TYR A 137 -14.43 3.55 -10.94
C TYR A 137 -15.24 4.79 -11.31
N ARG A 138 -14.63 5.98 -11.19
CA ARG A 138 -15.28 7.27 -11.42
C ARG A 138 -16.02 7.32 -12.75
N ASN A 139 -15.31 7.03 -13.85
CA ASN A 139 -15.87 7.07 -15.19
C ASN A 139 -17.03 6.09 -15.36
N GLN A 140 -16.98 4.91 -14.72
CA GLN A 140 -18.07 3.93 -14.76
C GLN A 140 -19.31 4.42 -14.01
N ILE A 141 -19.11 5.09 -12.86
CA ILE A 141 -20.21 5.65 -12.05
C ILE A 141 -20.86 6.81 -12.81
N GLU A 142 -20.05 7.73 -13.35
CA GLU A 142 -20.52 8.88 -14.14
C GLU A 142 -21.24 8.44 -15.42
N ALA A 143 -20.72 7.43 -16.14
CA ALA A 143 -21.36 6.88 -17.34
C ALA A 143 -22.74 6.26 -17.07
N ARG A 144 -23.01 5.81 -15.84
CA ARG A 144 -24.33 5.33 -15.40
C ARG A 144 -25.26 6.45 -14.94
N GLY A 145 -24.83 7.71 -15.01
CA GLY A 145 -25.58 8.87 -14.51
C GLY A 145 -25.72 8.89 -12.98
N LEU A 146 -24.87 8.15 -12.26
CA LEU A 146 -24.88 8.07 -10.81
C LEU A 146 -24.01 9.18 -10.20
N ARG A 147 -24.35 9.60 -8.97
CA ARG A 147 -23.52 10.55 -8.22
C ARG A 147 -22.26 9.87 -7.69
N LEU A 148 -21.17 10.62 -7.59
CA LEU A 148 -19.90 10.16 -7.01
C LEU A 148 -19.98 10.11 -5.48
N THR A 149 -20.62 9.06 -4.96
CA THR A 149 -20.77 8.83 -3.52
C THR A 149 -20.22 7.46 -3.12
N GLN A 150 -20.02 7.27 -1.82
CA GLN A 150 -19.61 5.97 -1.27
C GLN A 150 -20.65 4.89 -1.56
N GLU A 151 -21.94 5.22 -1.58
CA GLU A 151 -23.02 4.28 -1.90
C GLU A 151 -22.94 3.81 -3.36
N SER A 152 -22.68 4.72 -4.31
CA SER A 152 -22.48 4.35 -5.71
C SER A 152 -21.28 3.43 -5.92
N LEU A 153 -20.18 3.65 -5.19
CA LEU A 153 -19.00 2.77 -5.22
C LEU A 153 -19.30 1.41 -4.58
N ALA A 154 -20.01 1.41 -3.44
CA ALA A 154 -20.42 0.20 -2.72
C ALA A 154 -21.42 -0.67 -3.51
N ALA A 155 -22.19 -0.07 -4.41
CA ALA A 155 -23.12 -0.79 -5.29
C ALA A 155 -22.42 -1.59 -6.41
N LEU A 156 -21.12 -1.38 -6.64
CA LEU A 156 -20.36 -2.20 -7.58
C LEU A 156 -20.08 -3.57 -6.97
N HIS A 157 -20.23 -4.63 -7.78
CA HIS A 157 -19.82 -5.96 -7.36
C HIS A 157 -18.34 -5.96 -6.92
N PRO A 158 -17.97 -6.68 -5.85
CA PRO A 158 -16.57 -6.85 -5.49
C PRO A 158 -15.79 -7.44 -6.65
N PHE A 159 -14.56 -6.95 -6.83
CA PHE A 159 -13.69 -7.37 -7.93
C PHE A 159 -14.31 -7.13 -9.31
N ALA A 160 -14.98 -5.98 -9.47
CA ALA A 160 -15.57 -5.59 -10.74
C ALA A 160 -14.50 -5.45 -11.83
N SER A 161 -14.92 -5.61 -13.09
CA SER A 161 -14.05 -5.36 -14.24
C SER A 161 -13.64 -3.90 -14.29
N ILE A 162 -12.36 -3.67 -14.51
CA ILE A 162 -11.77 -2.34 -14.58
C ILE A 162 -11.96 -1.80 -15.99
N THR A 163 -12.43 -0.57 -16.12
CA THR A 163 -12.42 0.13 -17.41
C THR A 163 -11.08 0.83 -17.55
N PHE A 164 -10.43 0.65 -18.70
CA PHE A 164 -9.21 1.38 -18.99
C PHE A 164 -9.55 2.83 -19.37
N ASN A 165 -8.66 3.77 -19.09
CA ASN A 165 -8.80 5.12 -19.61
C ASN A 165 -8.73 5.08 -21.14
N GLU A 166 -9.78 5.50 -21.83
CA GLU A 166 -9.72 5.81 -23.26
C GLU A 166 -9.01 7.16 -23.42
N GLU A 167 -7.73 7.18 -23.80
CA GLU A 167 -7.14 8.41 -24.32
C GLU A 167 -7.43 8.51 -25.82
N ALA A 168 -8.41 9.36 -26.15
CA ALA A 168 -8.52 9.95 -27.47
C ALA A 168 -7.28 10.85 -27.73
N ASN A 169 -6.60 10.59 -28.86
CA ASN A 169 -5.56 11.41 -29.49
C ASN A 169 -4.12 11.32 -28.97
N SER A 170 -3.42 10.22 -29.26
CA SER A 170 -2.15 10.22 -30.02
C SER A 170 -1.60 8.79 -30.13
N GLN A 171 -1.00 8.46 -31.27
CA GLN A 171 -0.39 7.16 -31.53
C GLN A 171 0.74 6.89 -30.51
N SER A 172 0.48 6.03 -29.50
CA SER A 172 1.43 5.13 -28.80
C SER A 172 1.21 4.93 -27.29
N CYS A 173 0.17 5.49 -26.67
CA CYS A 173 -0.07 5.27 -25.23
C CYS A 173 -0.96 4.04 -24.97
N LYS A 174 -0.41 3.04 -24.27
CA LYS A 174 -1.16 1.86 -23.82
C LYS A 174 -2.27 2.30 -22.84
N PRO A 175 -3.46 1.68 -22.88
CA PRO A 175 -4.53 1.96 -21.92
C PRO A 175 -4.02 1.80 -20.48
N GLU A 176 -3.90 2.91 -19.76
CA GLU A 176 -3.43 2.91 -18.37
C GLU A 176 -4.62 2.69 -17.42
N VAL A 177 -4.41 1.82 -16.44
CA VAL A 177 -5.37 1.61 -15.36
C VAL A 177 -5.26 2.79 -14.40
N ALA A 178 -6.34 3.57 -14.26
CA ALA A 178 -6.42 4.62 -13.26
C ALA A 178 -6.33 4.02 -11.85
N LYS A 179 -5.29 4.40 -11.11
CA LYS A 179 -4.99 3.90 -9.75
C LYS A 179 -5.29 5.00 -8.72
N THR A 180 -5.71 4.59 -7.54
CA THR A 180 -6.07 5.49 -6.42
C THR A 180 -4.88 5.89 -5.52
N GLY A 181 -3.65 5.49 -5.86
CA GLY A 181 -2.45 5.81 -5.05
C GLY A 181 -2.21 4.91 -3.82
N LEU A 182 -3.07 3.91 -3.59
CA LEU A 182 -2.97 2.94 -2.48
C LEU A 182 -1.75 2.00 -2.52
N GLY A 183 -0.86 2.12 -3.51
CA GLY A 183 0.31 1.24 -3.64
C GLY A 183 -0.04 -0.16 -4.17
N SER A 184 -0.87 -0.23 -5.22
CA SER A 184 -1.34 -1.50 -5.80
C SER A 184 -0.22 -2.46 -6.21
N SER A 185 0.90 -1.97 -6.74
CA SER A 185 2.04 -2.82 -7.10
C SER A 185 2.69 -3.48 -5.89
N ALA A 186 2.88 -2.74 -4.79
CA ALA A 186 3.46 -3.27 -3.57
C ALA A 186 2.53 -4.31 -2.93
N ALA A 187 1.25 -3.99 -2.77
CA ALA A 187 0.25 -4.92 -2.22
C ALA A 187 0.15 -6.20 -3.06
N MET A 188 0.10 -6.08 -4.39
CA MET A 188 0.05 -7.22 -5.31
C MET A 188 1.32 -8.09 -5.22
N THR A 189 2.52 -7.49 -5.30
CA THR A 189 3.79 -8.24 -5.17
C THR A 189 3.86 -8.97 -3.84
N THR A 190 3.52 -8.29 -2.73
CA THR A 190 3.53 -8.90 -1.40
C THR A 190 2.56 -10.07 -1.30
N ALA A 191 1.32 -9.94 -1.79
CA ALA A 191 0.34 -11.02 -1.77
C ALA A 191 0.81 -12.25 -2.56
N VAL A 192 1.36 -12.04 -3.76
CA VAL A 192 1.91 -13.11 -4.61
C VAL A 192 3.09 -13.81 -3.94
N VAL A 193 4.06 -13.05 -3.46
CA VAL A 193 5.25 -13.60 -2.80
C VAL A 193 4.87 -14.37 -1.55
N ALA A 194 3.99 -13.82 -0.71
CA ALA A 194 3.52 -14.49 0.50
C ALA A 194 2.78 -15.80 0.20
N ALA A 195 1.87 -15.79 -0.79
CA ALA A 195 1.14 -17.00 -1.20
C ALA A 195 2.09 -18.08 -1.73
N LEU A 196 3.07 -17.71 -2.56
CA LEU A 196 4.04 -18.65 -3.13
C LEU A 196 4.99 -19.22 -2.09
N LEU A 197 5.59 -18.37 -1.23
CA LEU A 197 6.49 -18.83 -0.19
C LEU A 197 5.78 -19.76 0.80
N HIS A 198 4.51 -19.46 1.13
CA HIS A 198 3.70 -20.35 1.96
C HIS A 198 3.34 -21.65 1.23
N TYR A 199 2.92 -21.56 -0.04
CA TYR A 199 2.60 -22.73 -0.88
C TYR A 199 3.78 -23.69 -1.05
N PHE A 200 5.00 -23.16 -1.14
CA PHE A 200 6.23 -23.96 -1.21
C PHE A 200 6.68 -24.50 0.15
N GLY A 201 6.10 -24.05 1.27
CA GLY A 201 6.52 -24.42 2.62
C GLY A 201 7.81 -23.73 3.08
N VAL A 202 8.16 -22.58 2.49
CA VAL A 202 9.30 -21.76 2.92
C VAL A 202 8.96 -20.99 4.19
N VAL A 203 7.71 -20.55 4.30
CA VAL A 203 7.18 -19.79 5.46
C VAL A 203 5.84 -20.36 5.91
N ASP A 204 5.53 -20.26 7.20
CA ASP A 204 4.23 -20.59 7.76
C ASP A 204 3.51 -19.32 8.24
N LEU A 205 2.58 -18.83 7.42
CA LEU A 205 1.79 -17.64 7.73
C LEU A 205 0.51 -17.97 8.54
N SER A 206 0.34 -19.22 8.98
CA SER A 206 -0.83 -19.64 9.77
C SER A 206 -0.71 -19.25 11.24
N SER A 207 0.51 -19.14 11.77
CA SER A 207 0.76 -18.72 13.15
C SER A 207 0.66 -17.20 13.26
N SER A 208 -0.46 -16.68 13.77
CA SER A 208 -0.53 -15.29 14.22
C SER A 208 0.24 -15.13 15.54
N SER A 209 1.56 -15.19 15.51
CA SER A 209 2.31 -14.79 16.69
C SER A 209 2.10 -13.28 16.87
N LYS A 210 1.53 -12.90 18.02
CA LYS A 210 1.44 -11.50 18.47
C LYS A 210 2.80 -10.93 18.86
N ASP A 211 3.88 -11.64 18.52
CA ASP A 211 5.24 -11.29 18.87
C ASP A 211 5.80 -10.30 17.85
N LYS A 212 6.64 -9.39 18.34
CA LYS A 212 7.19 -8.25 17.60
C LYS A 212 8.11 -8.64 16.45
N GLU A 213 8.48 -9.91 16.33
CA GLU A 213 9.39 -10.44 15.32
C GLU A 213 8.84 -11.78 14.83
N CYS A 214 8.37 -11.80 13.57
CA CYS A 214 8.01 -13.03 12.88
C CYS A 214 9.06 -13.24 11.76
N PRO A 215 10.02 -14.17 11.95
CA PRO A 215 11.08 -14.42 10.97
C PRO A 215 10.54 -14.70 9.56
N ASP A 216 9.39 -15.36 9.48
CA ASP A 216 8.70 -15.67 8.23
C ASP A 216 8.20 -14.41 7.52
N LEU A 217 7.67 -13.43 8.25
CA LEU A 217 7.31 -12.14 7.67
C LEU A 217 8.56 -11.37 7.18
N ASP A 218 9.70 -11.50 7.86
CA ASP A 218 10.95 -10.91 7.39
C ASP A 218 11.43 -11.53 6.08
N VAL A 219 11.30 -12.85 5.90
CA VAL A 219 11.55 -13.50 4.60
C VAL A 219 10.58 -12.96 3.53
N VAL A 220 9.27 -12.90 3.82
CA VAL A 220 8.28 -12.34 2.88
C VAL A 220 8.64 -10.91 2.50
N HIS A 221 9.00 -10.06 3.47
CA HIS A 221 9.42 -8.68 3.22
C HIS A 221 10.66 -8.60 2.35
N ILE A 222 11.73 -9.31 2.69
CA ILE A 222 13.00 -9.25 1.95
C ILE A 222 12.77 -9.64 0.48
N ILE A 223 12.03 -10.73 0.25
CA ILE A 223 11.77 -11.23 -1.10
C ILE A 223 10.81 -10.32 -1.87
N ALA A 224 9.70 -9.88 -1.26
CA ALA A 224 8.75 -8.97 -1.90
C ALA A 224 9.39 -7.60 -2.21
N GLN A 225 10.20 -7.07 -1.29
CA GLN A 225 10.87 -5.78 -1.46
C GLN A 225 11.90 -5.83 -2.58
N THR A 226 12.66 -6.93 -2.64
CA THR A 226 13.65 -7.15 -3.69
C THR A 226 12.96 -7.27 -5.06
N ALA A 227 11.98 -8.16 -5.19
CA ALA A 227 11.22 -8.36 -6.42
C ALA A 227 10.56 -7.06 -6.90
N HIS A 228 9.98 -6.28 -5.97
CA HIS A 228 9.36 -4.99 -6.27
C HIS A 228 10.38 -3.96 -6.77
N CYS A 229 11.55 -3.84 -6.13
CA CYS A 229 12.61 -2.92 -6.56
C CYS A 229 13.16 -3.27 -7.95
N ILE A 230 13.37 -4.55 -8.24
CA ILE A 230 13.83 -5.00 -9.57
C ILE A 230 12.76 -4.75 -10.62
N ALA A 231 11.50 -5.10 -10.35
CA ALA A 231 10.39 -4.83 -11.26
C ALA A 231 10.17 -3.33 -11.51
N GLN A 232 10.42 -2.49 -10.51
CA GLN A 232 10.33 -1.02 -10.64
C GLN A 232 11.55 -0.39 -11.33
N GLY A 233 12.66 -1.11 -11.43
CA GLY A 233 13.93 -0.62 -12.01
C GLY A 233 14.65 0.43 -11.16
N LYS A 234 14.26 0.61 -9.89
CA LYS A 234 14.90 1.56 -8.97
C LYS A 234 14.66 1.16 -7.51
N VAL A 235 15.57 1.57 -6.63
CA VAL A 235 15.40 1.40 -5.19
C VAL A 235 14.56 2.55 -4.61
N GLY A 236 13.28 2.28 -4.37
CA GLY A 236 12.36 3.17 -3.65
C GLY A 236 12.60 3.19 -2.14
N SER A 237 11.72 3.87 -1.40
CA SER A 237 11.76 3.92 0.07
C SER A 237 11.50 2.57 0.73
N GLY A 238 10.68 1.71 0.10
CA GLY A 238 10.27 0.41 0.63
C GLY A 238 9.18 0.44 1.70
N PHE A 239 8.66 1.62 2.04
CA PHE A 239 7.60 1.74 3.05
C PHE A 239 6.28 1.08 2.62
N ASP A 240 6.04 1.00 1.31
CA ASP A 240 4.82 0.47 0.71
C ASP A 240 4.78 -1.05 0.80
N VAL A 241 5.86 -1.73 0.39
CA VAL A 241 6.01 -3.17 0.58
C VAL A 241 6.07 -3.50 2.07
N SER A 242 6.82 -2.73 2.86
CA SER A 242 6.89 -2.94 4.31
C SER A 242 5.52 -2.84 4.98
N SER A 243 4.70 -1.85 4.65
CA SER A 243 3.36 -1.74 5.22
C SER A 243 2.41 -2.85 4.71
N ALA A 244 2.59 -3.30 3.47
CA ALA A 244 1.87 -4.47 2.96
C ALA A 244 2.22 -5.77 3.70
N VAL A 245 3.43 -5.90 4.24
CA VAL A 245 3.84 -7.08 5.02
C VAL A 245 3.44 -6.95 6.49
N TYR A 246 3.75 -5.83 7.14
CA TYR A 246 3.64 -5.69 8.60
C TYR A 246 2.41 -4.90 9.07
N GLY A 247 1.76 -4.16 8.17
CA GLY A 247 0.59 -3.33 8.49
C GLY A 247 0.93 -1.87 8.77
N SER A 248 0.13 -1.22 9.61
CA SER A 248 0.32 0.20 9.97
C SER A 248 1.56 0.36 10.84
N GLN A 249 2.40 1.33 10.50
CA GLN A 249 3.72 1.46 11.12
C GLN A 249 4.31 2.86 10.97
N ARG A 250 5.21 3.18 11.89
CA ARG A 250 6.26 4.16 11.68
C ARG A 250 7.46 3.46 11.03
N TYR A 251 7.89 3.95 9.88
CA TYR A 251 8.90 3.30 9.05
C TYR A 251 10.10 4.20 8.78
N VAL A 252 11.32 3.64 8.88
CA VAL A 252 12.56 4.24 8.36
C VAL A 252 13.15 3.30 7.32
N ARG A 253 13.47 3.85 6.15
CA ARG A 253 14.01 3.13 4.99
C ARG A 253 15.30 2.35 5.29
N PHE A 254 15.51 1.23 4.62
CA PHE A 254 16.78 0.47 4.60
C PHE A 254 17.87 1.14 3.74
N SER A 255 19.12 0.84 4.07
CA SER A 255 20.31 1.13 3.26
C SER A 255 20.23 0.49 1.88
N PRO A 256 20.24 1.24 0.75
CA PRO A 256 20.10 0.68 -0.60
C PRO A 256 21.11 -0.42 -0.95
N GLU A 257 22.25 -0.45 -0.26
CA GLU A 257 23.35 -1.40 -0.46
C GLU A 257 22.93 -2.86 -0.21
N VAL A 258 21.87 -3.10 0.59
CA VAL A 258 21.36 -4.46 0.84
C VAL A 258 20.77 -5.13 -0.41
N LEU A 259 20.55 -4.37 -1.49
CA LEU A 259 20.03 -4.85 -2.77
C LEU A 259 21.09 -4.89 -3.88
N SER A 260 22.38 -4.70 -3.57
CA SER A 260 23.45 -4.72 -4.59
C SER A 260 23.48 -6.03 -5.37
N SER A 261 23.45 -7.18 -4.68
CA SER A 261 23.49 -8.49 -5.33
C SER A 261 22.29 -8.72 -6.26
N ALA A 262 21.12 -8.12 -5.97
CA ALA A 262 19.95 -8.20 -6.85
C ALA A 262 20.17 -7.45 -8.17
N GLN A 263 20.91 -6.33 -8.12
CA GLN A 263 21.27 -5.57 -9.32
C GLN A 263 22.35 -6.29 -10.14
N ASP A 264 23.25 -7.02 -9.47
CA ASP A 264 24.30 -7.81 -10.11
C ASP A 264 23.73 -9.02 -10.88
N VAL A 265 22.53 -9.51 -10.54
CA VAL A 265 21.80 -10.50 -11.36
C VAL A 265 21.56 -9.97 -12.77
N MET A 266 21.21 -8.69 -12.91
CA MET A 266 21.04 -8.06 -14.22
C MET A 266 22.37 -7.95 -15.00
N GLN A 267 23.50 -8.11 -14.31
CA GLN A 267 24.85 -8.10 -14.88
C GLN A 267 25.42 -9.51 -15.09
N GLY A 268 24.64 -10.56 -14.81
CA GLY A 268 24.99 -11.96 -15.08
C GLY A 268 25.26 -12.83 -13.84
N MET A 269 25.08 -12.31 -12.62
CA MET A 269 25.16 -13.12 -11.39
C MET A 269 24.00 -14.14 -11.36
N PRO A 270 24.24 -15.42 -10.98
CA PRO A 270 23.17 -16.38 -10.79
C PRO A 270 22.19 -15.93 -9.69
N LEU A 271 20.89 -15.99 -9.97
CA LEU A 271 19.85 -15.58 -9.01
C LEU A 271 19.94 -16.29 -7.66
N GLN A 272 20.36 -17.58 -7.66
CA GLN A 272 20.55 -18.37 -6.45
C GLN A 272 21.58 -17.76 -5.48
N GLU A 273 22.68 -17.26 -6.03
CA GLU A 273 23.77 -16.65 -5.26
C GLU A 273 23.30 -15.31 -4.68
N ALA A 274 22.67 -14.48 -5.52
CA ALA A 274 22.11 -13.20 -5.10
C ALA A 274 21.07 -13.36 -3.97
N ILE A 275 20.18 -14.36 -4.05
CA ILE A 275 19.20 -14.63 -2.98
C ILE A 275 19.88 -14.97 -1.66
N SER A 276 20.92 -15.81 -1.68
CA SER A 276 21.68 -16.15 -0.47
C SER A 276 22.27 -14.89 0.18
N ASP A 277 22.85 -14.00 -0.61
CA ASP A 277 23.44 -12.75 -0.11
C ASP A 277 22.36 -11.81 0.45
N ILE A 278 21.26 -11.64 -0.27
CA ILE A 278 20.14 -10.75 0.12
C ILE A 278 19.48 -11.21 1.42
N LEU A 279 19.32 -12.52 1.61
CA LEU A 279 18.77 -13.10 2.85
C LEU A 279 19.73 -12.96 4.03
N LYS A 280 21.05 -13.00 3.79
CA LYS A 280 22.08 -12.81 4.82
C LYS A 280 22.39 -11.34 5.10
N ALA A 281 22.00 -10.44 4.20
CA ALA A 281 22.27 -9.01 4.31
C ALA A 281 21.64 -8.42 5.58
N LYS A 282 22.30 -7.43 6.17
CA LYS A 282 21.78 -6.72 7.35
C LYS A 282 20.79 -5.64 6.92
N TRP A 283 19.53 -6.01 6.80
CA TRP A 283 18.43 -5.09 6.54
C TRP A 283 18.22 -4.15 7.74
N ASN A 284 18.74 -2.92 7.64
CA ASN A 284 18.75 -1.93 8.74
C ASN A 284 17.55 -0.99 8.76
N HIS A 285 16.45 -1.32 8.08
CA HIS A 285 15.22 -0.53 8.20
C HIS A 285 14.66 -0.62 9.62
N GLU A 286 13.93 0.40 10.04
CA GLU A 286 13.32 0.44 11.36
C GLU A 286 11.81 0.45 11.21
N ARG A 287 11.13 -0.34 12.04
CA ARG A 287 9.67 -0.44 12.08
C ARG A 287 9.23 -0.33 13.52
N MET A 288 8.24 0.51 13.79
CA MET A 288 7.54 0.54 15.06
C MET A 288 6.04 0.50 14.81
N ASN A 289 5.33 -0.35 15.55
CA ASN A 289 3.88 -0.48 15.43
C ASN A 289 3.22 0.89 15.65
N PHE A 290 2.37 1.28 14.72
CA PHE A 290 1.59 2.50 14.79
C PHE A 290 0.16 2.20 14.37
N SER A 291 -0.81 2.81 15.02
CA SER A 291 -2.19 2.84 14.53
C SER A 291 -2.78 4.20 14.88
N LEU A 292 -3.83 4.62 14.18
CA LEU A 292 -4.54 5.82 14.60
C LEU A 292 -5.06 5.66 16.03
N PRO A 293 -5.10 6.76 16.82
CA PRO A 293 -5.76 6.74 18.11
C PRO A 293 -7.22 6.29 17.99
N PRO A 294 -7.78 5.65 19.04
CA PRO A 294 -9.18 5.21 19.02
C PRO A 294 -10.15 6.34 18.68
N LEU A 295 -11.30 6.01 18.05
CA LEU A 295 -12.31 7.00 17.64
C LEU A 295 -11.80 8.02 16.61
N MET A 296 -10.72 7.69 15.89
CA MET A 296 -10.30 8.39 14.69
C MET A 296 -10.48 7.49 13.48
N SER A 297 -10.80 8.07 12.32
CA SER A 297 -11.04 7.31 11.10
C SER A 297 -10.36 7.96 9.91
N LEU A 298 -9.64 7.15 9.14
CA LEU A 298 -9.06 7.54 7.86
C LEU A 298 -10.15 7.57 6.78
N LEU A 299 -10.18 8.64 5.99
CA LEU A 299 -10.89 8.71 4.73
C LEU A 299 -9.90 9.00 3.61
N LEU A 300 -10.13 8.41 2.45
CA LEU A 300 -9.38 8.66 1.23
C LEU A 300 -10.36 9.13 0.15
N GLY A 301 -10.01 10.22 -0.55
CA GLY A 301 -10.81 10.83 -1.58
C GLY A 301 -10.06 10.85 -2.91
N GLU A 302 -10.76 10.54 -3.98
CA GLU A 302 -10.28 10.65 -5.36
C GLU A 302 -10.85 11.94 -5.99
N PRO A 303 -10.06 13.03 -6.10
CA PRO A 303 -10.54 14.32 -6.59
C PRO A 303 -10.77 14.37 -8.11
N GLY A 304 -10.27 13.42 -8.90
CA GLY A 304 -10.49 13.35 -10.35
C GLY A 304 -9.22 13.12 -11.17
N THR A 305 -9.27 13.43 -12.46
CA THR A 305 -8.20 13.13 -13.43
C THR A 305 -6.98 14.04 -13.27
N GLY A 306 -5.80 13.47 -13.05
CA GLY A 306 -4.53 14.21 -13.04
C GLY A 306 -3.31 13.40 -12.61
N GLY A 307 -3.32 12.08 -12.84
CA GLY A 307 -2.31 11.14 -12.33
C GLY A 307 -0.90 11.72 -12.34
N SER A 308 -0.28 11.80 -11.16
CA SER A 308 1.01 12.44 -11.00
C SER A 308 2.13 11.43 -11.13
N SER A 309 3.04 11.67 -12.08
CA SER A 309 4.21 10.81 -12.27
C SER A 309 5.18 10.98 -11.10
N THR A 310 5.01 10.16 -10.05
CA THR A 310 5.87 10.14 -8.86
C THR A 310 7.38 10.14 -9.18
N PRO A 311 7.90 9.37 -10.18
CA PRO A 311 9.32 9.40 -10.52
C PRO A 311 9.80 10.78 -11.00
N SER A 312 9.00 11.48 -11.80
CA SER A 312 9.33 12.81 -12.33
C SER A 312 9.45 13.83 -11.19
N MET A 313 8.48 13.83 -10.27
CA MET A 313 8.47 14.75 -9.13
C MET A 313 9.66 14.55 -8.19
N VAL A 314 10.02 13.30 -7.87
CA VAL A 314 11.20 12.99 -7.06
C VAL A 314 12.50 13.47 -7.75
N GLY A 315 12.58 13.34 -9.07
CA GLY A 315 13.70 13.87 -9.86
C GLY A 315 13.85 15.38 -9.73
N SER A 316 12.74 16.12 -9.82
CA SER A 316 12.72 17.59 -9.68
C SER A 316 13.14 18.06 -8.29
N VAL A 317 12.65 17.40 -7.22
CA VAL A 317 13.09 17.72 -5.85
C VAL A 317 14.59 17.49 -5.67
N LYS A 318 15.12 16.36 -6.17
CA LYS A 318 16.56 16.09 -6.13
C LYS A 318 17.38 17.11 -6.90
N LYS A 319 16.88 17.58 -8.05
CA LYS A 319 17.53 18.64 -8.82
C LYS A 319 17.57 19.95 -8.03
N TRP A 320 16.46 20.31 -7.38
CA TRP A 320 16.38 21.49 -6.53
C TRP A 320 17.33 21.40 -5.31
N GLN A 321 17.38 20.26 -4.62
CA GLN A 321 18.31 20.05 -3.51
C GLN A 321 19.77 20.29 -3.91
N LYS A 322 20.15 19.91 -5.13
CA LYS A 322 21.49 20.16 -5.67
C LYS A 322 21.73 21.62 -6.05
N SER A 323 20.71 22.32 -6.58
CA SER A 323 20.85 23.72 -6.99
C SER A 323 20.84 24.71 -5.82
N ASP A 324 20.12 24.40 -4.74
CA ASP A 324 20.05 25.24 -3.54
C ASP A 324 20.14 24.38 -2.25
N PRO A 325 21.35 23.95 -1.87
CA PRO A 325 21.54 23.07 -0.72
C PRO A 325 21.12 23.70 0.62
N GLN A 326 21.32 25.01 0.78
CA GLN A 326 21.02 25.69 2.05
C GLN A 326 19.50 25.77 2.29
N LYS A 327 18.74 26.28 1.32
CA LYS A 327 17.28 26.40 1.44
C LYS A 327 16.60 25.04 1.49
N SER A 328 17.10 24.08 0.71
CA SER A 328 16.57 22.73 0.73
C SER A 328 16.79 22.04 2.07
N GLN A 329 17.99 22.14 2.66
CA GLN A 329 18.27 21.60 3.99
C GLN A 329 17.42 22.28 5.08
N GLU A 330 17.20 23.59 4.98
CA GLU A 330 16.32 24.29 5.92
C GLU A 330 14.88 23.78 5.86
N THR A 331 14.34 23.66 4.64
CA THR A 331 12.99 23.11 4.39
C THR A 331 12.90 21.67 4.90
N TRP A 332 13.90 20.84 4.63
CA TRP A 332 13.99 19.46 5.09
C TRP A 332 13.91 19.35 6.62
N ARG A 333 14.66 20.20 7.33
CA ARG A 333 14.68 20.22 8.81
C ARG A 333 13.33 20.63 9.38
N LYS A 334 12.70 21.67 8.80
CA LYS A 334 11.38 22.15 9.23
C LYS A 334 10.31 21.07 9.01
N LEU A 335 10.30 20.43 7.84
CA LEU A 335 9.39 19.34 7.53
C LEU A 335 9.62 18.10 8.41
N SER A 336 10.88 17.74 8.68
CA SER A 336 11.23 16.64 9.58
C SER A 336 10.75 16.91 11.03
N LYS A 337 10.89 18.15 11.50
CA LYS A 337 10.38 18.58 12.81
C LYS A 337 8.85 18.50 12.87
N ALA A 338 8.15 19.00 11.84
CA ALA A 338 6.70 18.96 11.79
C ALA A 338 6.16 17.51 11.72
N ASN A 339 6.81 16.62 10.96
CA ASN A 339 6.50 15.19 10.94
C ASN A 339 6.64 14.55 12.33
N SER A 340 7.73 14.86 13.04
CA SER A 340 8.00 14.33 14.38
C SER A 340 7.01 14.87 15.43
N GLU A 341 6.59 16.12 15.29
CA GLU A 341 5.56 16.74 16.14
C GLU A 341 4.22 16.04 15.95
N LEU A 342 3.78 15.81 14.70
CA LEU A 342 2.54 15.09 14.42
C LEU A 342 2.57 13.66 15.00
N GLU A 343 3.69 12.95 14.83
CA GLU A 343 3.90 11.63 15.44
C GLU A 343 3.74 11.68 16.97
N THR A 344 4.38 12.67 17.61
CA THR A 344 4.33 12.86 19.06
C THR A 344 2.90 13.10 19.54
N GLN A 345 2.14 13.95 18.85
CA GLN A 345 0.77 14.27 19.24
C GLN A 345 -0.19 13.09 19.04
N LEU A 346 -0.05 12.31 17.96
CA LEU A 346 -0.84 11.09 17.75
C LEU A 346 -0.51 10.03 18.81
N ASN A 347 0.78 9.85 19.16
CA ASN A 347 1.18 8.95 20.25
C ASN A 347 0.65 9.41 21.61
N ASN A 348 0.63 10.72 21.89
CA ASN A 348 0.02 11.28 23.08
C ASN A 348 -1.48 11.00 23.15
N LEU A 349 -2.21 11.15 22.04
CA LEU A 349 -3.64 10.83 21.98
C LEU A 349 -3.90 9.33 22.24
N SER A 350 -3.09 8.45 21.66
CA SER A 350 -3.14 7.00 21.93
C SER A 350 -2.84 6.67 23.39
N ARG A 351 -1.90 7.38 24.02
CA ARG A 351 -1.58 7.23 25.45
C ARG A 351 -2.74 7.71 26.33
N LEU A 352 -3.29 8.89 26.07
CA LEU A 352 -4.42 9.45 26.80
C LEU A 352 -5.67 8.56 26.68
N ALA A 353 -5.91 7.96 25.51
CA ALA A 353 -6.99 6.99 25.33
C ALA A 353 -6.84 5.76 26.23
N LYS A 354 -5.60 5.30 26.46
CA LYS A 354 -5.31 4.15 27.35
C LYS A 354 -5.41 4.51 28.82
N GLU A 355 -4.94 5.69 29.21
CA GLU A 355 -4.88 6.12 30.61
C GLU A 355 -6.21 6.68 31.13
N GLN A 356 -6.98 7.37 30.28
CA GLN A 356 -8.17 8.16 30.67
C GLN A 356 -9.30 8.01 29.65
N TRP A 357 -9.75 6.77 29.40
CA TRP A 357 -10.70 6.42 28.34
C TRP A 357 -11.99 7.26 28.34
N ASP A 358 -12.65 7.42 29.50
CA ASP A 358 -13.94 8.11 29.55
C ASP A 358 -13.82 9.60 29.23
N VAL A 359 -12.77 10.26 29.74
CA VAL A 359 -12.46 11.65 29.42
C VAL A 359 -12.13 11.79 27.94
N TYR A 360 -11.23 10.93 27.44
CA TYR A 360 -10.84 10.90 26.03
C TYR A 360 -12.06 10.75 25.12
N LYS A 361 -12.89 9.72 25.34
CA LYS A 361 -14.09 9.44 24.56
C LYS A 361 -15.08 10.61 24.60
N CYS A 362 -15.28 11.24 25.76
CA CYS A 362 -16.16 12.39 25.92
C CYS A 362 -15.66 13.60 25.11
N VAL A 363 -14.36 13.90 25.17
CA VAL A 363 -13.75 15.01 24.40
C VAL A 363 -13.84 14.73 22.91
N ILE A 364 -13.43 13.55 22.44
CA ILE A 364 -13.49 13.19 21.01
C ILE A 364 -14.93 13.25 20.48
N GLY A 365 -15.90 12.74 21.23
CA GLY A 365 -17.32 12.79 20.85
C GLY A 365 -17.92 14.20 20.84
N SER A 366 -17.34 15.14 21.58
CA SER A 366 -17.75 16.56 21.59
C SER A 366 -17.07 17.33 20.46
N CYS A 367 -15.78 17.10 20.23
CA CYS A 367 -14.98 17.69 19.16
C CYS A 367 -15.45 17.23 17.77
N SER A 368 -15.93 15.98 17.63
CA SER A 368 -16.42 15.44 16.35
C SER A 368 -17.59 16.23 15.74
N LYS A 369 -18.35 16.94 16.57
CA LYS A 369 -19.54 17.72 16.17
C LYS A 369 -19.26 19.21 15.98
N LYS A 370 -18.02 19.66 16.23
CA LYS A 370 -17.64 21.07 16.28
C LYS A 370 -16.44 21.34 15.39
N ARG A 371 -16.34 22.56 14.86
CA ARG A 371 -15.13 23.05 14.20
C ARG A 371 -14.00 23.25 15.21
N SER A 372 -12.76 23.25 14.73
CA SER A 372 -11.55 23.35 15.56
C SER A 372 -11.53 24.58 16.47
N GLU A 373 -12.05 25.72 16.02
CA GLU A 373 -12.05 26.98 16.79
C GLU A 373 -12.86 26.87 18.09
N LYS A 374 -13.79 25.91 18.13
CA LYS A 374 -14.70 25.65 19.26
C LYS A 374 -14.21 24.55 20.19
N TRP A 375 -13.08 23.89 19.90
CA TRP A 375 -12.55 22.83 20.77
C TRP A 375 -11.97 23.38 22.07
N ILE A 376 -11.45 24.61 22.07
CA ILE A 376 -10.91 25.25 23.28
C ILE A 376 -11.98 25.45 24.37
N GLU A 377 -13.25 25.63 23.97
CA GLU A 377 -14.38 25.75 24.89
C GLU A 377 -14.61 24.46 25.72
N LEU A 378 -14.04 23.33 25.29
CA LEU A 378 -14.13 22.02 25.96
C LEU A 378 -12.98 21.79 26.96
N ALA A 379 -11.95 22.64 26.97
CA ALA A 379 -10.81 22.55 27.88
C ALA A 379 -11.16 23.13 29.27
N THR A 380 -12.22 22.62 29.89
CA THR A 380 -12.72 23.13 31.18
C THR A 380 -12.01 22.53 32.40
N GLU A 381 -11.31 21.41 32.21
CA GLU A 381 -10.60 20.66 33.25
C GLU A 381 -9.24 20.22 32.70
N PRO A 382 -8.20 20.06 33.55
CA PRO A 382 -6.84 19.72 33.09
C PRO A 382 -6.75 18.43 32.25
N SER A 383 -7.57 17.44 32.57
CA SER A 383 -7.62 16.16 31.82
C SER A 383 -8.20 16.32 30.42
N LYS A 384 -9.25 17.13 30.27
CA LYS A 384 -9.84 17.48 28.96
C LYS A 384 -8.91 18.38 28.16
N GLU A 385 -8.29 19.34 28.83
CA GLU A 385 -7.31 20.25 28.25
C GLU A 385 -6.14 19.49 27.61
N ALA A 386 -5.62 18.45 28.25
CA ALA A 386 -4.55 17.62 27.69
C ALA A 386 -4.95 16.98 26.34
N VAL A 387 -6.16 16.43 26.23
CA VAL A 387 -6.66 15.84 24.97
C VAL A 387 -6.84 16.92 23.91
N VAL A 388 -7.48 18.05 24.27
CA VAL A 388 -7.71 19.18 23.36
C VAL A 388 -6.38 19.76 22.84
N ASN A 389 -5.39 19.93 23.72
CA ASN A 389 -4.07 20.43 23.34
C ASN A 389 -3.35 19.48 22.38
N SER A 390 -3.44 18.16 22.58
CA SER A 390 -2.87 17.21 21.61
C SER A 390 -3.62 17.19 20.28
N LEU A 391 -4.95 17.39 20.26
CA LEU A 391 -5.70 17.55 19.01
C LEU A 391 -5.27 18.82 18.25
N PHE A 392 -5.12 19.96 18.94
CA PHE A 392 -4.61 21.18 18.33
C PHE A 392 -3.16 21.03 17.86
N GLY A 393 -2.30 20.40 18.65
CA GLY A 393 -0.91 20.12 18.27
C GLY A 393 -0.82 19.31 16.98
N ALA A 394 -1.62 18.22 16.88
CA ALA A 394 -1.69 17.42 15.67
C ALA A 394 -2.19 18.23 14.46
N ARG A 395 -3.22 19.07 14.67
CA ARG A 395 -3.78 19.95 13.62
C ARG A 395 -2.77 21.00 13.13
N THR A 396 -2.03 21.63 14.05
CA THR A 396 -0.97 22.58 13.71
C THR A 396 0.15 21.89 12.94
N ALA A 397 0.60 20.73 13.41
CA ALA A 397 1.67 19.97 12.77
C ALA A 397 1.34 19.57 11.33
N ILE A 398 0.10 19.11 11.03
CA ILE A 398 -0.28 18.78 9.65
C ILE A 398 -0.37 20.01 8.74
N LEU A 399 -0.79 21.16 9.27
CA LEU A 399 -0.79 22.42 8.51
C LEU A 399 0.63 22.87 8.18
N ASP A 400 1.57 22.72 9.12
CA ASP A 400 2.99 22.99 8.89
C ASP A 400 3.59 22.02 7.86
N ILE A 401 3.27 20.74 7.94
CA ILE A 401 3.70 19.72 6.95
C ILE A 401 3.22 20.13 5.56
N ARG A 402 1.93 20.44 5.39
CA ARG A 402 1.36 20.89 4.11
C ARG A 402 2.05 22.15 3.59
N ASN A 403 2.25 23.15 4.45
CA ASN A 403 2.94 24.38 4.10
C ASN A 403 4.37 24.13 3.60
N HIS A 404 5.14 23.29 4.30
CA HIS A 404 6.50 22.95 3.88
C HIS A 404 6.55 22.09 2.62
N MET A 405 5.59 21.19 2.42
CA MET A 405 5.44 20.43 1.17
C MET A 405 5.12 21.34 -0.03
N ARG A 406 4.27 22.37 0.15
CA ARG A 406 4.02 23.41 -0.86
C ARG A 406 5.27 24.21 -1.19
N GLN A 407 5.97 24.72 -0.18
CA GLN A 407 7.23 25.47 -0.36
C GLN A 407 8.28 24.64 -1.10
N MET A 408 8.39 23.34 -0.79
CA MET A 408 9.25 22.41 -1.51
C MET A 408 8.82 22.29 -2.98
N GLY A 409 7.52 22.16 -3.24
CA GLY A 409 6.97 22.06 -4.59
C GLY A 409 7.24 23.31 -5.43
N GLU A 410 6.96 24.49 -4.89
CA GLU A 410 7.25 25.79 -5.51
C GLU A 410 8.75 25.92 -5.85
N ALA A 411 9.62 25.60 -4.90
CA ALA A 411 11.06 25.71 -5.09
C ALA A 411 11.61 24.68 -6.11
N ALA A 412 10.98 23.50 -6.20
CA ALA A 412 11.31 22.47 -7.17
C ALA A 412 10.58 22.62 -8.52
N GLY A 413 9.70 23.62 -8.67
CA GLY A 413 8.91 23.85 -9.89
C GLY A 413 7.91 22.74 -10.20
N ILE A 414 7.36 22.08 -9.17
CA ILE A 414 6.40 20.98 -9.32
C ILE A 414 5.21 21.15 -8.36
N PRO A 415 3.99 20.76 -8.76
CA PRO A 415 2.81 20.94 -7.93
C PRO A 415 2.66 19.80 -6.90
N ILE A 416 3.47 19.80 -5.84
CA ILE A 416 3.39 18.79 -4.76
C ILE A 416 2.04 18.86 -4.04
N GLU A 417 1.60 20.07 -3.66
CA GLU A 417 0.22 20.32 -3.27
C GLU A 417 -0.32 21.44 -4.19
N PRO A 418 -1.00 21.08 -5.29
CA PRO A 418 -1.56 22.05 -6.23
C PRO A 418 -2.60 22.95 -5.56
N GLU A 419 -2.76 24.19 -6.05
CA GLU A 419 -3.70 25.19 -5.52
C GLU A 419 -5.13 24.65 -5.40
N SER A 420 -5.62 23.89 -6.40
CA SER A 420 -6.96 23.28 -6.35
C SER A 420 -7.12 22.28 -5.21
N GLN A 421 -6.07 21.50 -4.91
CA GLN A 421 -6.07 20.60 -3.77
C GLN A 421 -5.90 21.35 -2.45
N SER A 422 -5.09 22.42 -2.40
CA SER A 422 -4.99 23.28 -1.22
C SER A 422 -6.34 23.85 -0.80
N GLN A 423 -7.10 24.41 -1.75
CA GLN A 423 -8.43 24.97 -1.47
C GLN A 423 -9.40 23.91 -0.95
N LEU A 424 -9.42 22.72 -1.56
CA LEU A 424 -10.24 21.59 -1.13
C LEU A 424 -9.85 21.10 0.28
N LEU A 425 -8.56 20.96 0.55
CA LEU A 425 -8.03 20.52 1.84
C LEU A 425 -8.25 21.55 2.94
N ASP A 426 -8.16 22.84 2.64
CA ASP A 426 -8.45 23.92 3.59
C ASP A 426 -9.94 23.96 3.94
N ALA A 427 -10.81 23.80 2.94
CA ALA A 427 -12.24 23.64 3.17
C ALA A 427 -12.53 22.39 4.04
N THR A 428 -11.86 21.26 3.74
CA THR A 428 -11.98 20.02 4.52
C THR A 428 -11.51 20.21 5.96
N MET A 429 -10.36 20.84 6.18
CA MET A 429 -9.84 21.14 7.52
C MET A 429 -10.80 22.01 8.32
N ASN A 430 -11.58 22.90 7.69
CA ASN A 430 -12.54 23.76 8.38
C ASN A 430 -13.88 23.07 8.73
N MET A 431 -14.06 21.81 8.34
CA MET A 431 -15.24 21.03 8.70
C MET A 431 -15.22 20.58 10.17
N GLY A 432 -16.40 20.34 10.73
CA GLY A 432 -16.53 19.82 12.08
C GLY A 432 -15.96 18.41 12.22
N GLY A 433 -15.17 18.18 13.27
CA GLY A 433 -14.58 16.87 13.55
C GLY A 433 -13.40 16.45 12.67
N VAL A 434 -12.89 17.29 11.77
CA VAL A 434 -11.69 16.99 10.97
C VAL A 434 -10.43 17.34 11.77
N LEU A 435 -9.59 16.33 12.01
CA LEU A 435 -8.30 16.49 12.68
C LEU A 435 -7.18 16.79 11.68
N LEU A 436 -7.06 15.94 10.66
CA LEU A 436 -6.02 16.03 9.62
C LEU A 436 -6.67 16.01 8.24
N ALA A 437 -6.07 16.71 7.29
CA ALA A 437 -6.31 16.52 5.86
C ALA A 437 -5.02 16.83 5.11
N GLY A 438 -4.75 16.14 4.02
CA GLY A 438 -3.54 16.35 3.22
C GLY A 438 -3.51 15.51 1.95
N ILE A 439 -2.41 15.59 1.22
CA ILE A 439 -2.11 14.72 0.08
C ILE A 439 -1.14 13.64 0.54
N PRO A 440 -1.44 12.34 0.35
CA PRO A 440 -0.56 11.28 0.77
C PRO A 440 0.63 11.12 -0.19
N GLY A 441 1.74 10.60 0.32
CA GLY A 441 2.85 10.17 -0.53
C GLY A 441 3.63 11.32 -1.18
N ALA A 442 3.74 11.27 -2.51
CA ALA A 442 4.53 12.22 -3.29
C ALA A 442 3.76 13.52 -3.62
N GLY A 443 2.47 13.59 -3.34
CA GLY A 443 1.67 14.74 -3.72
C GLY A 443 1.16 14.68 -5.16
N GLY A 444 0.69 15.83 -5.66
CA GLY A 444 0.17 15.98 -7.02
C GLY A 444 -1.36 15.99 -7.06
N PHE A 445 -1.92 15.45 -8.13
CA PHE A 445 -3.37 15.36 -8.36
C PHE A 445 -3.94 13.96 -8.12
N ASP A 446 -3.22 13.11 -7.39
CA ASP A 446 -3.64 11.75 -7.03
C ASP A 446 -4.75 11.81 -5.95
N ALA A 447 -4.68 11.00 -4.90
CA ALA A 447 -5.67 11.00 -3.82
C ALA A 447 -5.46 12.15 -2.82
N ILE A 448 -6.49 12.47 -2.06
CA ILE A 448 -6.41 13.24 -0.80
C ILE A 448 -6.82 12.36 0.36
N PHE A 449 -6.37 12.66 1.57
CA PHE A 449 -6.83 11.98 2.78
C PHE A 449 -7.38 12.96 3.81
N ALA A 450 -8.22 12.44 4.70
CA ALA A 450 -8.62 13.10 5.94
C ALA A 450 -8.59 12.11 7.11
N VAL A 451 -8.34 12.61 8.31
CA VAL A 451 -8.54 11.87 9.57
C VAL A 451 -9.59 12.60 10.37
N THR A 452 -10.70 11.91 10.64
CA THR A 452 -11.88 12.47 11.31
C THR A 452 -12.07 11.89 12.70
N LEU A 453 -12.70 12.67 13.58
CA LEU A 453 -13.04 12.30 14.95
C LEU A 453 -14.46 11.71 15.00
N GLY A 454 -14.63 10.61 15.74
CA GLY A 454 -15.92 9.91 15.86
C GLY A 454 -16.55 9.64 14.49
N ASP A 455 -17.86 9.83 14.38
CA ASP A 455 -18.64 9.52 13.17
C ASP A 455 -18.68 10.65 12.13
N SER A 456 -17.78 11.65 12.23
CA SER A 456 -17.80 12.83 11.34
C SER A 456 -17.39 12.54 9.89
N GLY A 457 -16.88 11.35 9.60
CA GLY A 457 -16.48 10.93 8.25
C GLY A 457 -17.58 11.03 7.19
N GLY A 458 -18.83 10.69 7.53
CA GLY A 458 -19.95 10.78 6.58
C GLY A 458 -20.24 12.20 6.09
N ASN A 459 -20.05 13.20 6.97
CA ASN A 459 -20.19 14.61 6.60
C ASN A 459 -19.10 15.03 5.60
N VAL A 460 -17.86 14.58 5.82
CA VAL A 460 -16.73 14.83 4.92
C VAL A 460 -16.97 14.18 3.56
N ALA A 461 -17.37 12.91 3.53
CA ALA A 461 -17.68 12.20 2.29
C ALA A 461 -18.80 12.89 1.49
N THR A 462 -19.84 13.39 2.17
CA THR A 462 -20.94 14.15 1.53
C THR A 462 -20.45 15.47 0.94
N ALA A 463 -19.60 16.21 1.67
CA ALA A 463 -19.03 17.46 1.18
C ALA A 463 -18.10 17.24 -0.01
N TRP A 464 -17.23 16.23 0.07
CA TRP A 464 -16.37 15.78 -1.03
C TRP A 464 -17.17 15.41 -2.26
N SER A 465 -18.25 14.63 -2.12
CA SER A 465 -19.13 14.27 -3.24
C SER A 465 -19.71 15.51 -3.94
N SER A 466 -20.10 16.53 -3.17
CA SER A 466 -20.61 17.80 -3.70
C SER A 466 -19.57 18.61 -4.48
N LEU A 467 -18.28 18.34 -4.22
CA LEU A 467 -17.12 18.92 -4.92
C LEU A 467 -16.54 17.97 -5.96
N ASN A 468 -17.30 16.95 -6.38
CA ASN A 468 -16.90 15.92 -7.34
C ASN A 468 -15.68 15.10 -6.91
N VAL A 469 -15.44 14.96 -5.60
CA VAL A 469 -14.40 14.10 -5.03
C VAL A 469 -15.08 12.79 -4.58
N LEU A 470 -14.67 11.67 -5.15
CA LEU A 470 -15.21 10.36 -4.76
C LEU A 470 -14.52 9.87 -3.49
N ALA A 471 -15.23 9.85 -2.37
CA ALA A 471 -14.75 9.19 -1.16
C ALA A 471 -14.72 7.66 -1.37
N LEU A 472 -13.57 7.04 -1.13
CA LEU A 472 -13.37 5.60 -1.24
C LEU A 472 -13.92 4.88 0.00
N LEU A 473 -14.07 3.55 -0.06
CA LEU A 473 -14.53 2.70 1.06
C LEU A 473 -13.36 2.21 1.92
N VAL A 474 -12.31 3.02 1.95
CA VAL A 474 -11.05 2.76 2.63
C VAL A 474 -11.10 3.28 4.06
N ARG A 475 -10.66 2.43 4.99
CA ARG A 475 -10.36 2.75 6.38
C ARG A 475 -9.03 2.12 6.77
N GLU A 476 -8.46 2.59 7.87
CA GLU A 476 -7.30 1.92 8.46
C GLU A 476 -7.66 0.47 8.84
N ASP A 477 -6.79 -0.46 8.47
CA ASP A 477 -6.72 -1.81 9.02
C ASP A 477 -5.25 -2.08 9.30
N PRO A 478 -4.82 -2.13 10.58
CA PRO A 478 -3.40 -2.17 10.93
C PRO A 478 -2.75 -3.53 10.66
N ARG A 479 -3.47 -4.50 10.09
CA ARG A 479 -2.95 -5.83 9.79
C ARG A 479 -2.22 -5.84 8.44
N GLY A 480 -1.00 -6.39 8.44
CA GLY A 480 -0.22 -6.66 7.24
C GLY A 480 -0.74 -7.83 6.42
N VAL A 481 0.18 -8.60 5.82
CA VAL A 481 -0.16 -9.76 5.01
C VAL A 481 -0.86 -10.83 5.85
N SER A 482 -1.78 -11.59 5.25
CA SER A 482 -2.56 -12.61 5.98
C SER A 482 -2.95 -13.75 5.06
N LEU A 483 -3.08 -14.96 5.61
CA LEU A 483 -3.74 -16.07 4.93
C LEU A 483 -5.26 -15.90 4.99
N GLU A 484 -5.93 -16.28 3.91
CA GLU A 484 -7.37 -16.24 3.80
C GLU A 484 -7.94 -17.66 3.76
N SER A 485 -9.05 -17.88 4.46
CA SER A 485 -9.69 -19.18 4.56
C SER A 485 -10.44 -19.61 3.30
N SER A 486 -10.77 -18.68 2.41
CA SER A 486 -11.61 -18.90 1.23
C SER A 486 -11.41 -17.81 0.17
N ASP A 487 -11.83 -18.11 -1.06
CA ASP A 487 -11.84 -17.16 -2.17
C ASP A 487 -12.64 -15.90 -1.77
N PRO A 488 -12.07 -14.69 -1.87
CA PRO A 488 -12.75 -13.49 -1.41
C PRO A 488 -14.02 -13.17 -2.21
N ARG A 489 -14.21 -13.74 -3.41
CA ARG A 489 -15.43 -13.57 -4.22
C ARG A 489 -16.62 -14.35 -3.69
N THR A 490 -16.41 -15.38 -2.87
CA THR A 490 -17.50 -16.21 -2.33
C THR A 490 -18.01 -15.74 -0.97
N LYS A 491 -17.31 -14.81 -0.32
CA LYS A 491 -17.68 -14.27 1.01
C LYS A 491 -19.06 -13.59 1.03
N ASP A 492 -19.49 -12.97 -0.07
CA ASP A 492 -20.82 -12.36 -0.17
C ASP A 492 -21.95 -13.38 -0.35
N VAL A 493 -21.65 -14.55 -0.93
CA VAL A 493 -22.63 -15.62 -1.13
C VAL A 493 -22.99 -16.28 0.21
N THR A 494 -22.04 -16.42 1.13
CA THR A 494 -22.26 -17.00 2.47
C THR A 494 -22.90 -16.04 3.47
N ALA A 495 -22.67 -14.73 3.33
CA ALA A 495 -23.36 -13.70 4.11
C ALA A 495 -24.87 -13.62 3.75
N GLY A 496 -25.20 -13.76 2.46
CA GLY A 496 -26.59 -13.80 2.00
C GLY A 496 -27.37 -15.07 2.42
N ILE A 497 -26.69 -16.22 2.55
CA ILE A 497 -27.32 -17.48 3.01
C ILE A 497 -27.53 -17.47 4.52
N SER A 498 -26.61 -16.88 5.30
CA SER A 498 -26.76 -16.74 6.76
C SER A 498 -27.88 -15.77 7.16
N ALA A 499 -28.25 -14.82 6.30
CA ALA A 499 -29.35 -13.88 6.53
C ALA A 499 -30.75 -14.44 6.19
N VAL A 500 -30.83 -15.63 5.58
CA VAL A 500 -32.10 -16.31 5.25
C VAL A 500 -32.48 -17.37 6.30
N HIS A 501 -31.62 -17.61 7.30
CA HIS A 501 -31.88 -18.47 8.45
C HIS A 501 -31.61 -17.75 9.77
N VAL A 502 -32.31 -16.64 10.02
CA VAL A 502 -32.66 -16.15 11.37
C VAL A 502 -34.09 -15.62 11.36
#